data_AF-A0A2T0VJ02-F1
#
_entry.id   AF-A0A2T0VJ02-F1
#
_cell.length_a   1.000
_cell.length_b   1.000
_cell.length_c   1.000
_cell.angle_alpha   90.00
_cell.angle_beta   90.00
_cell.angle_gamma   90.00
#
_symmetry.space_group_name_H-M   'P 1'
#
loop_
_entity.id
_entity.type
_entity.pdbx_description
1 polymer ?
#
loop_
_entity_poly.entity_id
_entity_poly.type
_entity_poly.pdbx_seq_one_letter_code
_entity_poly.pdbx_strand_id
1 'polypeptide(L)'
;MLQVDANTSRELRAIIFAMAAMDKTIASQIRKTTRAAIVPEWKSTLAQHADTRLQHRVLVSTAAATVTNLNVKLTAGSKGKPLAGGLDPKTAAGPVEFGADQQSERTYVTTSRKGKSYRVTRRTSVQLGPRRRAGKAFYPAANEIIPRVLALYAQTVVRTLSDALEGKSNG
;
A
#
# COMPACT_ATOMS: atom_id res chain seq x y z
N MET A 1 12.24 2.23 1.85
CA MET A 1 11.24 1.76 0.87
C MET A 1 11.52 0.29 0.62
N LEU A 2 10.54 -0.60 0.77
CA LEU A 2 10.69 -2.01 0.37
C LEU A 2 10.60 -2.08 -1.15
N GLN A 3 11.66 -2.58 -1.80
CA GLN A 3 11.75 -2.70 -3.25
C GLN A 3 12.46 -4.00 -3.58
N VAL A 4 11.92 -4.73 -4.57
CA VAL A 4 12.59 -5.86 -5.20
C VAL A 4 13.17 -5.35 -6.51
N ASP A 5 14.47 -5.53 -6.71
CA ASP A 5 15.16 -5.11 -7.93
C ASP A 5 15.19 -6.24 -8.95
N ALA A 6 14.58 -6.01 -10.12
CA ALA A 6 14.54 -6.97 -11.21
C ALA A 6 15.92 -7.25 -11.82
N ASN A 7 16.93 -6.40 -11.62
CA ASN A 7 18.28 -6.67 -12.11
C ASN A 7 18.98 -7.81 -11.36
N THR A 8 18.48 -8.18 -10.18
CA THR A 8 19.02 -9.27 -9.37
C THR A 8 18.62 -10.66 -9.88
N SER A 9 17.63 -10.76 -10.78
CA SER A 9 17.14 -12.02 -11.35
C SER A 9 16.96 -11.90 -12.86
N ARG A 10 17.54 -12.85 -13.61
CA ARG A 10 17.40 -12.91 -15.07
C ARG A 10 15.94 -13.15 -15.47
N GLU A 11 15.21 -13.91 -14.67
CA GLU A 11 13.81 -14.26 -14.87
C GLU A 11 12.91 -13.03 -14.74
N LEU A 12 13.09 -12.24 -13.69
CA LEU A 12 12.35 -10.98 -13.51
C LEU A 12 12.62 -10.00 -14.64
N ARG A 13 13.88 -9.92 -15.10
CA ARG A 13 14.26 -9.08 -16.23
C ARG A 13 13.64 -9.56 -17.54
N ALA A 14 13.58 -10.87 -17.78
CA ALA A 14 12.93 -11.45 -18.95
C ALA A 14 11.43 -11.14 -18.98
N ILE A 15 10.74 -11.21 -17.83
CA ILE A 15 9.32 -10.85 -17.71
C ILE A 15 9.09 -9.38 -18.08
N ILE A 16 9.94 -8.48 -17.58
CA ILE A 16 9.86 -7.05 -17.91
C ILE A 16 10.02 -6.82 -19.41
N PHE A 17 11.01 -7.46 -20.04
CA PHE A 17 11.20 -7.36 -21.48
C PHE A 17 10.04 -7.94 -22.29
N ALA A 18 9.49 -9.09 -21.86
CA ALA A 18 8.31 -9.68 -22.49
C ALA A 18 7.11 -8.73 -22.42
N MET A 19 6.86 -8.12 -21.26
CA MET A 19 5.79 -7.12 -21.07
C MET A 19 6.03 -5.83 -21.87
N ALA A 20 7.29 -5.47 -22.12
CA ALA A 20 7.63 -4.31 -22.94
C ALA A 20 7.46 -4.58 -24.44
N ALA A 21 7.71 -5.81 -24.90
CA ALA A 21 7.57 -6.22 -26.31
C ALA A 21 6.12 -6.58 -26.71
N MET A 22 5.26 -6.85 -25.73
CA MET A 22 3.87 -7.26 -25.95
C MET A 22 3.00 -6.11 -26.47
N ASP A 23 1.97 -6.44 -27.26
CA ASP A 23 0.98 -5.47 -27.71
C ASP A 23 0.30 -4.74 -26.53
N LYS A 24 0.00 -3.45 -26.74
CA LYS A 24 -0.57 -2.58 -25.71
C LYS A 24 -1.92 -3.07 -25.18
N THR A 25 -2.73 -3.73 -26.02
CA THR A 25 -4.04 -4.25 -25.63
C THR A 25 -3.89 -5.43 -24.66
N ILE A 26 -3.02 -6.38 -24.98
CA ILE A 26 -2.73 -7.56 -24.14
C ILE A 26 -2.07 -7.12 -22.84
N ALA A 27 -1.07 -6.24 -22.90
CA ALA A 27 -0.42 -5.70 -21.72
C ALA A 27 -1.43 -4.95 -20.80
N SER A 28 -2.38 -4.22 -21.37
CA SER A 28 -3.45 -3.56 -20.62
C SER A 28 -4.36 -4.57 -19.92
N GLN A 29 -4.72 -5.66 -20.60
CA GLN A 29 -5.55 -6.72 -20.03
C GLN A 29 -4.84 -7.43 -18.87
N ILE A 30 -3.56 -7.81 -19.03
CA ILE A 30 -2.75 -8.38 -17.96
C ILE A 30 -2.72 -7.45 -16.75
N ARG A 31 -2.42 -6.16 -16.95
CA ARG A 31 -2.40 -5.20 -15.82
C ARG A 31 -3.73 -5.14 -15.08
N LYS A 32 -4.86 -5.17 -15.80
CA LYS A 32 -6.20 -5.15 -15.21
C LYS A 32 -6.47 -6.42 -14.40
N THR A 33 -6.21 -7.60 -14.97
CA THR A 33 -6.43 -8.89 -14.30
C THR A 33 -5.52 -9.05 -13.09
N THR A 34 -4.22 -8.77 -13.24
CA THR A 34 -3.27 -8.83 -12.12
C THR A 34 -3.67 -7.84 -11.02
N ARG A 35 -4.05 -6.61 -11.36
CA ARG A 35 -4.52 -5.64 -10.35
C ARG A 35 -5.79 -6.11 -9.62
N ALA A 36 -6.73 -6.72 -10.35
CA ALA A 36 -7.96 -7.24 -9.76
C ALA A 36 -7.70 -8.37 -8.75
N ALA A 37 -6.65 -9.18 -8.96
CA ALA A 37 -6.23 -10.23 -8.04
C ALA A 37 -5.41 -9.68 -6.85
N ILE A 38 -4.45 -8.78 -7.10
CA ILE A 38 -3.53 -8.26 -6.06
C ILE A 38 -4.27 -7.38 -5.04
N VAL A 39 -5.19 -6.52 -5.48
CA VAL A 39 -5.80 -5.51 -4.58
C VAL A 39 -6.57 -6.14 -3.40
N PRO A 40 -7.45 -7.14 -3.59
CA PRO A 40 -8.13 -7.83 -2.50
C PRO A 40 -7.16 -8.53 -1.54
N GLU A 41 -6.16 -9.24 -2.06
CA GLU A 41 -5.17 -9.94 -1.25
C GLU A 41 -4.33 -8.97 -0.43
N TRP A 42 -3.91 -7.85 -1.05
CA TRP A 42 -3.20 -6.78 -0.36
C TRP A 42 -4.01 -6.19 0.78
N LYS A 43 -5.29 -5.88 0.54
CA LYS A 43 -6.20 -5.39 1.57
C LYS A 43 -6.40 -6.39 2.71
N SER A 44 -6.58 -7.67 2.38
CA SER A 44 -6.76 -8.74 3.36
C SER A 44 -5.53 -8.88 4.25
N THR A 45 -4.33 -8.96 3.65
CA THR A 45 -3.07 -9.07 4.39
C THR A 45 -2.86 -7.85 5.27
N LEU A 46 -3.08 -6.63 4.75
CA LEU A 46 -2.98 -5.43 5.56
C LEU A 46 -3.96 -5.40 6.73
N ALA A 47 -5.15 -5.98 6.56
CA ALA A 47 -6.16 -6.07 7.60
C ALA A 47 -5.78 -7.07 8.70
N GLN A 48 -5.08 -8.16 8.36
CA GLN A 48 -4.57 -9.13 9.33
C GLN A 48 -3.49 -8.54 10.24
N HIS A 49 -2.66 -7.63 9.71
CA HIS A 49 -1.60 -6.96 10.48
C HIS A 49 -2.05 -5.62 11.10
N ALA A 50 -3.30 -5.20 10.91
CA ALA A 50 -3.84 -3.97 11.50
C ALA A 50 -4.55 -4.27 12.83
N ASP A 51 -3.96 -3.84 13.94
CA ASP A 51 -4.52 -4.09 15.27
C ASP A 51 -5.65 -3.13 15.64
N THR A 52 -5.61 -1.89 15.13
CA THR A 52 -6.48 -0.80 15.58
C THR A 52 -7.47 -0.34 14.52
N ARG A 53 -8.65 0.11 14.97
CA ARG A 53 -9.66 0.73 14.08
C ARG A 53 -9.10 1.91 13.28
N LEU A 54 -8.13 2.64 13.86
CA LEU A 54 -7.44 3.74 13.19
C LEU A 54 -6.57 3.23 12.04
N GLN A 55 -5.79 2.16 12.24
CA GLN A 55 -5.03 1.51 11.16
C GLN A 55 -5.96 0.96 10.07
N HIS A 56 -7.08 0.34 10.43
CA HIS A 56 -8.06 -0.08 9.43
C HIS A 56 -8.59 1.08 8.59
N ARG A 57 -8.92 2.21 9.23
CA ARG A 57 -9.44 3.38 8.49
C ARG A 57 -8.37 4.09 7.67
N VAL A 58 -7.15 4.22 8.17
CA VAL A 58 -6.11 5.01 7.52
C VAL A 58 -5.30 4.20 6.53
N LEU A 59 -4.98 2.94 6.84
CA LEU A 59 -4.09 2.09 6.03
C LEU A 59 -4.89 1.10 5.18
N VAL A 60 -5.77 0.31 5.79
CA VAL A 60 -6.50 -0.77 5.08
C VAL A 60 -7.51 -0.20 4.08
N SER A 61 -8.31 0.77 4.49
CA SER A 61 -9.35 1.35 3.62
C SER A 61 -8.78 2.07 2.40
N THR A 62 -7.56 2.59 2.53
CA THR A 62 -6.85 3.36 1.50
C THR A 62 -5.84 2.52 0.71
N ALA A 63 -5.73 1.23 1.03
CA ALA A 63 -4.82 0.31 0.38
C ALA A 63 -5.15 0.17 -1.11
N ALA A 64 -4.13 0.32 -1.94
CA ALA A 64 -4.23 0.24 -3.39
C ALA A 64 -2.95 -0.33 -3.99
N ALA A 65 -3.10 -1.03 -5.11
CA ALA A 65 -2.00 -1.46 -5.95
C ALA A 65 -2.06 -0.76 -7.31
N THR A 66 -0.89 -0.41 -7.84
CA THR A 66 -0.68 0.10 -9.18
C THR A 66 0.22 -0.88 -9.92
N VAL A 67 -0.24 -1.38 -11.06
CA VAL A 67 0.50 -2.33 -11.92
C VAL A 67 0.82 -1.61 -13.23
N THR A 68 2.10 -1.55 -13.56
CA THR A 68 2.64 -1.05 -14.83
C THR A 68 3.46 -2.14 -15.50
N ASN A 69 3.97 -1.92 -16.72
CA ASN A 69 4.81 -2.92 -17.40
C ASN A 69 6.12 -3.22 -16.68
N LEU A 70 6.65 -2.22 -15.97
CA LEU A 70 7.97 -2.29 -15.36
C LEU A 70 7.87 -2.54 -13.85
N ASN A 71 6.75 -2.17 -13.23
CA ASN A 71 6.66 -2.06 -11.78
C ASN A 71 5.27 -2.43 -11.27
N VAL A 72 5.26 -3.15 -10.15
CA VAL A 72 4.11 -3.32 -9.26
C VAL A 72 4.36 -2.51 -8.00
N LYS A 73 3.49 -1.54 -7.71
CA LYS A 73 3.59 -0.66 -6.55
C LYS A 73 2.41 -0.91 -5.61
N LEU A 74 2.70 -1.37 -4.40
CA LEU A 74 1.74 -1.46 -3.30
C LEU A 74 1.77 -0.15 -2.50
N THR A 75 0.58 0.36 -2.16
CA THR A 75 0.42 1.60 -1.42
C THR A 75 -0.65 1.45 -0.34
N ALA A 76 -0.46 2.16 0.77
CA ALA A 76 -1.45 2.36 1.81
C ALA A 76 -1.26 3.77 2.37
N GLY A 77 -2.34 4.41 2.83
CA GLY A 77 -2.31 5.73 3.45
C GLY A 77 -2.06 6.90 2.49
N SER A 78 -1.84 6.67 1.19
CA SER A 78 -1.56 7.72 0.20
C SER A 78 -2.80 8.25 -0.53
N LYS A 79 -3.96 7.65 -0.27
CA LYS A 79 -5.25 7.94 -0.92
C LYS A 79 -6.34 8.09 0.12
N GLY A 80 -7.49 8.61 -0.31
CA GLY A 80 -8.67 8.78 0.55
C GLY A 80 -9.04 10.24 0.77
N LYS A 81 -10.28 10.44 1.23
CA LYS A 81 -10.77 11.73 1.71
C LYS A 81 -10.47 11.85 3.21
N PRO A 82 -10.38 13.09 3.74
CA PRO A 82 -10.33 13.29 5.19
C PRO A 82 -11.50 12.56 5.88
N LEU A 83 -11.20 11.90 6.99
CA LEU A 83 -12.19 11.20 7.80
C LEU A 83 -13.08 12.21 8.56
N ALA A 84 -14.27 11.76 8.97
CA ALA A 84 -15.11 12.51 9.90
C ALA A 84 -14.31 12.75 11.21
N GLY A 85 -13.92 14.00 11.46
CA GLY A 85 -12.97 14.39 12.51
C GLY A 85 -11.71 15.11 12.00
N GLY A 86 -11.57 15.30 10.69
CA GLY A 86 -10.50 16.11 10.07
C GLY A 86 -9.18 15.36 9.89
N LEU A 87 -9.11 14.08 10.26
CA LEU A 87 -7.90 13.27 10.05
C LEU A 87 -7.75 12.93 8.56
N ASP A 88 -6.73 13.48 7.92
CA ASP A 88 -6.35 13.14 6.55
C ASP A 88 -5.42 11.92 6.53
N PRO A 89 -5.81 10.79 5.91
CA PRO A 89 -4.96 9.62 5.77
C PRO A 89 -3.58 9.95 5.15
N LYS A 90 -3.50 10.91 4.23
CA LYS A 90 -2.25 11.27 3.53
C LYS A 90 -1.16 11.79 4.45
N THR A 91 -1.56 12.50 5.50
CA THR A 91 -0.62 13.07 6.48
C THR A 91 -0.51 12.19 7.72
N ALA A 92 -1.58 11.48 8.08
CA ALA A 92 -1.65 10.65 9.28
C ALA A 92 -1.09 9.23 9.10
N ALA A 93 -0.85 8.75 7.88
CA ALA A 93 -0.39 7.38 7.63
C ALA A 93 0.92 7.04 8.34
N GLY A 94 1.90 7.95 8.34
CA GLY A 94 3.19 7.74 9.00
C GLY A 94 3.03 7.53 10.51
N PRO A 95 2.43 8.48 11.24
CA PRO A 95 2.17 8.32 12.68
C PRO A 95 1.31 7.09 13.04
N VAL A 96 0.36 6.70 12.17
CA VAL A 96 -0.47 5.51 12.38
C VAL A 96 0.31 4.21 12.18
N GLU A 97 1.19 4.15 11.19
CA GLU A 97 2.02 2.99 10.89
C GLU A 97 3.14 2.82 11.93
N PHE A 98 3.85 3.89 12.25
CA PHE A 98 5.04 3.83 13.10
C PHE A 98 4.77 4.13 14.56
N GLY A 99 3.59 4.64 14.91
CA GLY A 99 3.32 5.16 16.24
C GLY A 99 4.03 6.49 16.54
N ALA A 100 3.83 6.99 17.75
CA ALA A 100 4.43 8.22 18.23
C ALA A 100 4.89 8.07 19.69
N ASP A 101 5.61 9.07 20.20
CA ASP A 101 5.84 9.19 21.63
C ASP A 101 4.53 9.57 22.32
N GLN A 102 3.99 8.66 23.11
CA GLN A 102 2.68 8.82 23.78
C GLN A 102 2.71 9.84 24.91
N GLN A 103 3.89 10.19 25.42
CA GLN A 103 4.06 11.22 26.45
C GLN A 103 4.22 12.63 25.86
N SER A 104 4.21 12.77 24.53
CA SER A 104 4.36 14.09 23.91
C SER A 104 3.16 14.98 24.25
N GLU A 105 3.43 16.06 24.97
CA GLU A 105 2.47 17.08 25.33
C GLU A 105 2.59 18.30 24.41
N ARG A 106 1.45 18.84 23.99
CA ARG A 106 1.39 20.07 23.20
C ARG A 106 0.50 21.07 23.92
N THR A 107 1.06 22.23 24.22
CA THR A 107 0.29 23.36 24.75
C THR A 107 -0.18 24.25 23.61
N TYR A 108 -1.48 24.49 23.53
CA TYR A 108 -2.05 25.44 22.58
C TYR A 108 -3.01 26.40 23.27
N VAL A 109 -3.16 27.59 22.70
CA VAL A 109 -4.14 28.58 23.16
C VAL A 109 -5.48 28.25 22.51
N THR A 110 -6.53 28.16 23.32
CA THR A 110 -7.89 27.97 22.83
C THR A 110 -8.80 29.04 23.42
N THR A 111 -9.84 29.39 22.69
CA THR A 111 -10.82 30.38 23.12
C THR A 111 -12.09 29.66 23.55
N SER A 112 -12.55 29.93 24.77
CA SER A 112 -13.84 29.41 25.25
C SER A 112 -14.99 29.95 24.40
N ARG A 113 -16.14 29.27 24.45
CA ARG A 113 -17.39 29.77 23.85
C ARG A 113 -17.79 31.18 24.30
N LYS A 114 -17.29 31.64 25.45
CA LYS A 114 -17.52 32.98 26.02
C LYS A 114 -16.37 33.97 25.75
N GLY A 115 -15.48 33.67 24.80
CA GLY A 115 -14.42 34.61 24.35
C GLY A 115 -13.14 34.64 25.20
N LYS A 116 -13.12 34.00 26.37
CA LYS A 116 -11.91 33.93 27.20
C LYS A 116 -10.88 32.96 26.60
N SER A 117 -9.67 33.43 26.35
CA SER A 117 -8.54 32.61 25.89
C SER A 117 -7.84 31.93 27.08
N TYR A 118 -7.51 30.65 26.95
CA TYR A 118 -6.77 29.90 27.95
C TYR A 118 -5.82 28.88 27.31
N ARG A 119 -4.73 28.57 28.01
CA ARG A 119 -3.74 27.59 27.56
C ARG A 119 -4.18 26.19 27.97
N VAL A 120 -4.13 25.26 27.03
CA VAL A 120 -4.45 23.86 27.26
C VAL A 120 -3.24 23.03 26.90
N THR A 121 -2.72 22.28 27.86
CA THR A 121 -1.72 21.23 27.62
C THR A 121 -2.44 19.91 27.48
N ARG A 122 -2.25 19.23 26.34
CA ARG A 122 -2.80 17.89 26.10
C ARG A 122 -1.75 16.99 25.52
N ARG A 123 -1.84 15.71 25.86
CA ARG A 123 -1.10 14.67 25.15
C ARG A 123 -1.78 14.44 23.80
N THR A 124 -1.10 14.79 22.72
CA THR A 124 -1.69 14.80 21.36
C THR A 124 -1.52 13.48 20.61
N SER A 125 -0.76 12.54 21.18
CA SER A 125 -0.29 11.32 20.52
C SER A 125 -0.75 10.03 21.20
N VAL A 126 -1.52 10.12 22.31
CA VAL A 126 -1.96 8.95 23.09
C VAL A 126 -2.81 8.00 22.26
N GLN A 127 -3.58 8.52 21.30
CA GLN A 127 -4.38 7.71 20.38
C GLN A 127 -3.53 6.90 19.38
N LEU A 128 -2.24 7.19 19.27
CA LEU A 128 -1.29 6.42 18.48
C LEU A 128 -0.60 5.41 19.39
N GLY A 129 -0.39 4.19 18.90
CA GLY A 129 0.39 3.21 19.67
C GLY A 129 1.87 3.61 19.81
N PRO A 130 2.66 2.89 20.61
CA PRO A 130 4.08 3.19 20.84
C PRO A 130 4.90 3.14 19.55
N ARG A 131 6.01 3.88 19.52
CA ARG A 131 6.84 4.00 18.31
C ARG A 131 7.54 2.69 17.96
N ARG A 132 7.35 2.20 16.73
CA ARG A 132 7.99 1.00 16.16
C ARG A 132 8.58 1.31 14.80
N ARG A 133 9.92 1.37 14.69
CA ARG A 133 10.63 1.70 13.44
C ARG A 133 10.42 0.68 12.32
N ALA A 134 10.20 -0.57 12.69
CA ALA A 134 9.92 -1.66 11.74
C ALA A 134 8.53 -1.57 11.09
N GLY A 135 7.70 -0.60 11.46
CA GLY A 135 6.29 -0.55 11.07
C GLY A 135 5.44 -1.52 11.90
N LYS A 136 4.13 -1.37 11.80
CA LYS A 136 3.14 -2.17 12.52
C LYS A 136 2.28 -3.01 11.60
N ALA A 137 1.77 -2.41 10.52
CA ALA A 137 0.84 -3.08 9.62
C ALA A 137 1.43 -3.19 8.20
N PHE A 138 1.85 -2.06 7.63
CA PHE A 138 2.28 -2.01 6.24
C PHE A 138 3.53 -2.85 5.96
N TYR A 139 4.59 -2.68 6.76
CA TYR A 139 5.87 -3.36 6.55
C TYR A 139 5.79 -4.88 6.74
N PRO A 140 5.20 -5.42 7.83
CA PRO A 140 5.05 -6.87 7.95
C PRO A 140 4.14 -7.45 6.86
N ALA A 141 3.03 -6.78 6.53
CA ALA A 141 2.15 -7.21 5.43
C ALA A 141 2.88 -7.21 4.07
N ALA A 142 3.70 -6.20 3.80
CA ALA A 142 4.49 -6.12 2.58
C ALA A 142 5.49 -7.28 2.48
N ASN A 143 6.21 -7.58 3.56
CA ASN A 143 7.16 -8.70 3.59
C ASN A 143 6.49 -10.05 3.32
N GLU A 144 5.26 -10.24 3.80
CA GLU A 144 4.49 -11.47 3.58
C GLU A 144 3.99 -11.59 2.13
N ILE A 145 3.45 -10.51 1.58
CA ILE A 145 2.72 -10.57 0.31
C ILE A 145 3.61 -10.40 -0.93
N ILE A 146 4.75 -9.69 -0.81
CA ILE A 146 5.62 -9.37 -1.95
C ILE A 146 6.01 -10.64 -2.75
N PRO A 147 6.47 -11.75 -2.12
CA PRO A 147 6.81 -12.96 -2.86
C PRO A 147 5.62 -13.55 -3.64
N ARG A 148 4.42 -13.56 -3.03
CA ARG A 148 3.19 -14.09 -3.64
C ARG A 148 2.76 -13.24 -4.83
N VAL A 149 2.79 -11.92 -4.69
CA VAL A 149 2.46 -10.97 -5.77
C VAL A 149 3.42 -11.11 -6.95
N LEU A 150 4.71 -11.29 -6.69
CA LEU A 150 5.70 -11.50 -7.75
C LEU A 150 5.46 -12.82 -8.47
N ALA A 151 5.21 -13.91 -7.75
CA ALA A 151 4.91 -15.21 -8.34
C ALA A 151 3.64 -15.16 -9.21
N LEU A 152 2.56 -14.56 -8.70
CA LEU A 152 1.31 -14.38 -9.43
C LEU A 152 1.54 -13.57 -10.72
N TYR A 153 2.29 -12.47 -10.62
CA TYR A 153 2.58 -11.63 -11.77
C TYR A 153 3.39 -12.38 -12.83
N ALA A 154 4.46 -13.07 -12.43
CA ALA A 154 5.28 -13.89 -13.32
C ALA A 154 4.44 -14.97 -14.03
N GLN A 155 3.64 -15.71 -13.27
CA GLN A 155 2.76 -16.76 -13.79
C GLN A 155 1.74 -16.19 -14.79
N THR A 156 1.15 -15.03 -14.49
CA THR A 156 0.18 -14.39 -15.38
C THR A 156 0.84 -14.01 -16.71
N VAL A 157 2.06 -13.44 -16.68
CA VAL A 157 2.78 -13.06 -17.90
C VAL A 157 3.16 -14.28 -18.73
N VAL A 158 3.74 -15.30 -18.10
CA VAL A 158 4.17 -16.54 -18.78
C VAL A 158 2.98 -17.25 -19.41
N ARG A 159 1.86 -17.39 -18.69
CA ARG A 159 0.65 -18.00 -19.22
C ARG A 159 0.11 -17.24 -20.43
N THR A 160 -0.02 -15.92 -20.31
CA THR A 160 -0.52 -15.10 -21.42
C THR A 160 0.39 -15.17 -22.66
N LEU A 161 1.71 -15.28 -22.44
CA LEU A 161 2.66 -15.45 -23.54
C LEU A 161 2.54 -16.83 -24.18
N SER A 162 2.41 -17.90 -23.40
CA SER A 162 2.17 -19.27 -23.91
C SER A 162 0.91 -19.32 -24.75
N ASP A 163 -0.21 -18.80 -24.21
CA ASP A 163 -1.50 -18.77 -24.89
C ASP A 163 -1.42 -17.98 -26.22
N ALA A 164 -0.65 -16.88 -26.25
CA ALA A 164 -0.46 -16.06 -27.44
C ALA A 164 0.46 -16.71 -28.50
N LEU A 165 1.42 -17.54 -28.08
CA LEU A 165 2.28 -18.30 -28.99
C LEU A 165 1.54 -19.52 -29.55
N GLU A 166 0.82 -20.26 -28.71
CA GLU A 166 -0.01 -21.41 -29.11
C GLU A 166 -1.18 -20.98 -30.01
N GLY A 167 -1.83 -19.86 -29.69
CA GLY A 167 -2.89 -19.29 -30.53
C GLY A 167 -2.39 -18.79 -31.89
N LYS A 168 -1.08 -18.51 -32.02
CA LYS A 168 -0.43 -18.18 -33.31
C LYS A 168 0.07 -19.40 -34.09
N SER A 169 0.22 -20.57 -33.47
CA SER A 169 0.63 -21.79 -34.20
C SER A 169 -0.53 -22.55 -34.82
N ASN A 170 -1.77 -22.22 -34.44
CA ASN A 170 -3.00 -22.87 -34.91
C ASN A 170 -3.82 -22.01 -35.90
N GLY A 171 -3.22 -20.98 -36.50
CA GLY A 171 -3.82 -20.15 -37.57
C GLY A 171 -2.84 -19.93 -38.70
#